data_AF-A0A3A3GC79-F1
#
_entry.id   AF-A0A3A3GC79-F1
#
_cell.length_a   1.000
_cell.length_b   1.000
_cell.length_c   1.000
_cell.angle_alpha   90.00
_cell.angle_beta   90.00
_cell.angle_gamma   90.00
#
_symmetry.space_group_name_H-M   'P 1'
#
loop_
_entity.id
_entity.type
_entity.pdbx_description
1 polymer ?
#
loop_
_entity_poly.entity_id
_entity_poly.type
_entity_poly.pdbx_seq_one_letter_code
_entity_poly.pdbx_strand_id
1 'polypeptide(L)'
;MEIILLWCFYILTFYAFLPGIISRLFGFRVFQKGRSDSKLALTFDDGPDPEYTPQLLDLLKKYNAKATFFVVGIHAEKDPELLKRMSDEGHLIGIHNYVHKSNWLMRPKTVKQQIRKTSDIIMSATGQQSHYYRPPWGIVNLFDYGNLGHLQIILWSGMFNDWRKKVGEERLFRRMLKRCRGGEVLLLHDCGHTLGADKEAPGIMMKALERFLKEAAERELSCVRVDELIKETEKEKINNPSWLKRGIISGWLLYEKAFHVLYGLQTTNRQDPVFHFRVRPYHGQTLQLDDGIELKRDDEILELHFDNKRLYEIGRRSRSPVQLAIQMIRAVEKSLPELADYIMDHPELKANVKALYGVSMIHRGPEQFGFTVRELPRGLFSWCTRQYLRLLMSVIHPQGKMRLREHSEQMVPKVMAMSVETLLTRYGKSRKPVMEPQPERMIILDQGMEKATHYL
;
A
#
# COMPACT_ATOMS: atom_id res chain seq x y z
N MET A 1 -32.52 25.49 26.43
CA MET A 1 -32.79 25.20 25.00
C MET A 1 -31.58 25.53 24.13
N GLU A 2 -30.98 26.72 24.29
CA GLU A 2 -29.78 27.15 23.55
C GLU A 2 -28.58 26.21 23.66
N ILE A 3 -28.27 25.70 24.86
CA ILE A 3 -27.17 24.74 25.07
C ILE A 3 -27.41 23.44 24.28
N ILE A 4 -28.65 22.92 24.26
CA ILE A 4 -29.00 21.69 23.52
C ILE A 4 -28.89 21.93 22.01
N LEU A 5 -29.37 23.08 21.53
CA LEU A 5 -29.25 23.48 20.12
C LEU A 5 -27.79 23.65 19.70
N LEU A 6 -26.95 24.20 20.57
CA LEU A 6 -25.51 24.36 20.35
C LEU A 6 -24.78 23.01 20.31
N TRP A 7 -25.10 22.08 21.20
CA TRP A 7 -24.58 20.71 21.16
C TRP A 7 -25.06 19.95 19.92
N CYS A 8 -26.33 20.07 19.54
CA CYS A 8 -26.83 19.52 18.29
C CYS A 8 -26.11 20.10 17.07
N PHE A 9 -25.84 21.41 17.06
CA PHE A 9 -25.07 22.08 16.01
C PHE A 9 -23.63 21.56 15.92
N TYR A 10 -22.92 21.45 17.05
CA TYR A 10 -21.56 20.91 17.07
C TYR A 10 -21.51 19.44 16.66
N ILE A 11 -22.45 18.62 17.14
CA ILE A 11 -22.55 17.22 16.74
C ILE A 11 -22.78 17.17 15.23
N LEU A 12 -23.80 17.82 14.67
CA LEU A 12 -24.06 17.78 13.23
C LEU A 12 -22.87 18.29 12.38
N THR A 13 -22.19 19.33 12.86
CA THR A 13 -21.04 19.93 12.18
C THR A 13 -19.81 19.01 12.17
N PHE A 14 -19.36 18.54 13.33
CA PHE A 14 -18.13 17.74 13.43
C PHE A 14 -18.34 16.25 13.13
N TYR A 15 -19.56 15.75 13.34
CA TYR A 15 -19.87 14.35 13.12
C TYR A 15 -19.91 13.99 11.65
N ALA A 16 -20.42 14.87 10.79
CA ALA A 16 -20.71 14.47 9.42
C ALA A 16 -20.62 15.57 8.36
N PHE A 17 -20.88 16.84 8.70
CA PHE A 17 -20.64 17.93 7.74
C PHE A 17 -19.15 18.09 7.43
N LEU A 18 -18.32 18.23 8.46
CA LEU A 18 -16.89 18.42 8.32
C LEU A 18 -16.18 17.18 7.74
N PRO A 19 -16.43 15.93 8.22
CA PRO A 19 -15.96 14.72 7.55
C PRO A 19 -16.40 14.62 6.08
N GLY A 20 -17.67 14.91 5.78
CA GLY A 20 -18.18 14.89 4.41
C GLY A 20 -17.44 15.85 3.49
N ILE A 21 -17.21 17.08 3.95
CA ILE A 21 -16.43 18.10 3.21
C ILE A 21 -14.97 17.67 3.06
N ILE A 22 -14.34 17.21 4.13
CA ILE A 22 -12.93 16.82 4.10
C ILE A 22 -12.71 15.64 3.14
N SER A 23 -13.55 14.62 3.21
CA SER A 23 -13.54 13.50 2.25
C SER A 23 -13.75 14.00 0.82
N ARG A 24 -14.75 14.85 0.58
CA ARG A 24 -15.15 15.28 -0.77
C ARG A 24 -14.17 16.24 -1.43
N LEU A 25 -13.52 17.12 -0.67
CA LEU A 25 -12.57 18.10 -1.20
C LEU A 25 -11.13 17.57 -1.20
N PHE A 26 -10.73 16.83 -0.17
CA PHE A 26 -9.32 16.44 0.01
C PHE A 26 -9.08 14.94 -0.19
N GLY A 27 -10.11 14.13 -0.45
CA GLY A 27 -9.97 12.69 -0.64
C GLY A 27 -9.46 11.96 0.62
N PHE A 28 -9.66 12.52 1.81
CA PHE A 28 -9.17 11.92 3.04
C PHE A 28 -9.86 10.58 3.31
N ARG A 29 -9.09 9.48 3.40
CA ARG A 29 -9.57 8.11 3.64
C ARG A 29 -10.58 7.56 2.63
N VAL A 30 -10.70 8.19 1.47
CA VAL A 30 -11.61 7.79 0.39
C VAL A 30 -10.85 7.76 -0.93
N PHE A 31 -11.29 6.92 -1.87
CA PHE A 31 -10.83 6.97 -3.25
C PHE A 31 -11.90 7.59 -4.13
N GLN A 32 -11.55 8.64 -4.88
CA GLN A 32 -12.50 9.39 -5.72
C GLN A 32 -12.01 9.57 -7.15
N LYS A 33 -10.68 9.56 -7.34
CA LYS A 33 -10.03 9.78 -8.61
C LYS A 33 -8.70 9.05 -8.63
N GLY A 34 -8.41 8.38 -9.73
CA GLY A 34 -7.14 7.74 -10.00
C GLY A 34 -6.12 8.64 -10.69
N ARG A 35 -4.90 8.12 -10.83
CA ARG A 35 -3.85 8.64 -11.71
C ARG A 35 -3.61 7.63 -12.81
N SER A 36 -4.16 7.92 -13.98
CA SER A 36 -3.98 7.16 -15.21
C SER A 36 -4.32 8.07 -16.37
N ASP A 37 -3.61 7.94 -17.49
CA ASP A 37 -3.90 8.70 -18.70
C ASP A 37 -4.91 7.97 -19.60
N SER A 38 -4.98 6.64 -19.50
CA SER A 38 -5.75 5.78 -20.41
C SER A 38 -6.87 4.95 -19.76
N LYS A 39 -7.01 4.96 -18.42
CA LYS A 39 -8.04 4.14 -17.72
C LYS A 39 -9.00 5.01 -16.93
N LEU A 40 -10.30 4.68 -16.97
CA LEU A 40 -11.34 5.26 -16.13
C LEU A 40 -12.21 4.17 -15.51
N ALA A 41 -12.89 4.46 -14.40
CA ALA A 41 -13.78 3.52 -13.74
C ALA A 41 -15.25 3.93 -13.91
N LEU A 42 -16.05 3.01 -14.44
CA LEU A 42 -17.51 3.10 -14.42
C LEU A 42 -18.01 2.45 -13.14
N THR A 43 -18.85 3.18 -12.39
CA THR A 43 -19.45 2.67 -11.16
C THR A 43 -20.95 2.85 -11.18
N PHE A 44 -21.68 1.83 -10.76
CA PHE A 44 -23.14 1.79 -10.76
C PHE A 44 -23.65 1.55 -9.33
N ASP A 45 -24.49 2.44 -8.83
CA ASP A 45 -25.11 2.35 -7.50
C ASP A 45 -26.58 1.89 -7.63
N ASP A 46 -27.13 1.43 -6.51
CA ASP A 46 -28.54 1.15 -6.25
C ASP A 46 -29.09 -0.21 -6.72
N GLY A 47 -28.43 -0.89 -7.66
CA GLY A 47 -28.81 -2.23 -8.12
C GLY A 47 -28.59 -3.36 -7.10
N PRO A 48 -28.80 -4.63 -7.51
CA PRO A 48 -29.28 -5.03 -8.84
C PRO A 48 -30.78 -4.76 -9.05
N ASP A 49 -31.14 -4.37 -10.26
CA ASP A 49 -32.49 -4.23 -10.76
C ASP A 49 -32.76 -5.34 -11.78
N PRO A 50 -33.80 -6.18 -11.61
CA PRO A 50 -34.04 -7.33 -12.49
C PRO A 50 -34.42 -6.94 -13.93
N GLU A 51 -34.86 -5.70 -14.18
CA GLU A 51 -35.18 -5.20 -15.52
C GLU A 51 -33.92 -4.63 -16.19
N TYR A 52 -33.21 -3.71 -15.51
CA TYR A 52 -32.15 -2.90 -16.14
C TYR A 52 -30.73 -3.46 -15.99
N THR A 53 -30.39 -4.07 -14.84
CA THR A 53 -29.04 -4.59 -14.61
C THR A 53 -28.63 -5.66 -15.62
N PRO A 54 -29.48 -6.63 -16.03
CA PRO A 54 -29.12 -7.60 -17.08
C PRO A 54 -28.75 -6.93 -18.41
N GLN A 55 -29.52 -5.91 -18.82
CA GLN A 55 -29.29 -5.17 -20.06
C GLN A 55 -27.99 -4.35 -19.99
N LEU A 56 -27.70 -3.79 -18.82
CA LEU A 56 -26.45 -3.07 -18.58
C LEU A 56 -25.24 -4.01 -18.68
N LEU A 57 -25.32 -5.22 -18.12
CA LEU A 57 -24.27 -6.23 -18.24
C LEU A 57 -24.03 -6.61 -19.71
N ASP A 58 -25.08 -6.83 -20.49
CA ASP A 58 -24.98 -7.09 -21.93
C ASP A 58 -24.30 -5.92 -22.68
N LEU A 59 -24.64 -4.69 -22.34
CA LEU A 59 -24.02 -3.49 -22.91
C LEU A 59 -22.54 -3.40 -22.55
N LEU A 60 -22.16 -3.62 -21.29
CA LEU A 60 -20.76 -3.60 -20.86
C LEU A 60 -19.96 -4.69 -21.58
N LYS A 61 -20.52 -5.90 -21.69
CA LYS A 61 -19.92 -7.03 -22.42
C LYS A 61 -19.69 -6.70 -23.89
N LYS A 62 -20.66 -6.07 -24.57
CA LYS A 62 -20.55 -5.65 -25.98
C LYS A 62 -19.33 -4.75 -26.23
N TYR A 63 -19.00 -3.87 -25.30
CA TYR A 63 -17.85 -2.96 -25.40
C TYR A 63 -16.60 -3.45 -24.66
N ASN A 64 -16.59 -4.70 -24.18
CA ASN A 64 -15.53 -5.26 -23.35
C ASN A 64 -15.15 -4.36 -22.15
N ALA A 65 -16.13 -3.65 -21.60
CA ALA A 65 -15.95 -2.73 -20.49
C ALA A 65 -16.12 -3.48 -19.15
N LYS A 66 -15.23 -3.21 -18.18
CA LYS A 66 -15.43 -3.65 -16.80
C LYS A 66 -15.90 -2.48 -15.94
N ALA A 67 -16.61 -2.82 -14.86
CA ALA A 67 -17.29 -1.85 -14.01
C ALA A 67 -17.30 -2.32 -12.55
N THR A 68 -17.72 -1.44 -11.65
CA THR A 68 -17.94 -1.75 -10.24
C THR A 68 -19.36 -1.42 -9.83
N PHE A 69 -20.09 -2.41 -9.31
CA PHE A 69 -21.48 -2.29 -8.88
C PHE A 69 -21.53 -2.18 -7.36
N PHE A 70 -22.00 -1.05 -6.83
CA PHE A 70 -22.28 -0.88 -5.41
C PHE A 70 -23.74 -1.26 -5.15
N VAL A 71 -23.93 -2.50 -4.71
CA VAL A 71 -25.27 -3.09 -4.59
C VAL A 71 -25.91 -2.79 -3.25
N VAL A 72 -27.21 -2.54 -3.27
CA VAL A 72 -28.03 -2.43 -2.06
C VAL A 72 -28.48 -3.82 -1.64
N GLY A 73 -28.17 -4.20 -0.41
CA GLY A 73 -28.34 -5.57 0.06
C GLY A 73 -29.75 -6.15 -0.06
N ILE A 74 -30.81 -5.35 0.11
CA ILE A 74 -32.20 -5.84 -0.03
C ILE A 74 -32.56 -6.19 -1.49
N HIS A 75 -31.90 -5.57 -2.47
CA HIS A 75 -32.04 -5.92 -3.87
C HIS A 75 -31.16 -7.14 -4.19
N ALA A 76 -29.93 -7.12 -3.71
CA ALA A 76 -28.96 -8.21 -3.84
C ALA A 76 -29.49 -9.55 -3.26
N GLU A 77 -30.23 -9.51 -2.14
CA GLU A 77 -30.83 -10.68 -1.50
C GLU A 77 -31.93 -11.32 -2.35
N LYS A 78 -32.61 -10.54 -3.21
CA LYS A 78 -33.70 -11.03 -4.07
C LYS A 78 -33.19 -11.66 -5.35
N ASP A 79 -32.07 -11.16 -5.87
CA ASP A 79 -31.53 -11.54 -7.17
C ASP A 79 -30.07 -12.03 -7.08
N PRO A 80 -29.77 -13.11 -6.32
CA PRO A 80 -28.40 -13.62 -6.15
C PRO A 80 -27.76 -14.08 -7.47
N GLU A 81 -28.57 -14.57 -8.42
CA GLU A 81 -28.09 -14.94 -9.76
C GLU A 81 -27.51 -13.76 -10.54
N LEU A 82 -28.03 -12.54 -10.33
CA LEU A 82 -27.45 -11.34 -10.95
C LEU A 82 -26.11 -10.97 -10.33
N LEU A 83 -25.94 -11.15 -9.02
CA LEU A 83 -24.63 -10.96 -8.38
C LEU A 83 -23.61 -11.98 -8.91
N LYS A 84 -24.03 -13.24 -9.04
CA LYS A 84 -23.20 -14.28 -9.63
C LYS A 84 -22.81 -13.93 -11.06
N ARG A 85 -23.77 -13.49 -11.89
CA ARG A 85 -23.51 -13.03 -13.26
C ARG A 85 -22.54 -11.85 -13.31
N MET A 86 -22.70 -10.83 -12.45
CA MET A 86 -21.75 -9.71 -12.35
C MET A 86 -20.33 -10.22 -12.07
N SER A 87 -20.18 -11.16 -11.14
CA SER A 87 -18.89 -11.74 -10.75
C SER A 87 -18.30 -12.59 -11.88
N ASP A 88 -19.09 -13.48 -12.49
CA ASP A 88 -18.69 -14.38 -13.59
C ASP A 88 -18.28 -13.59 -14.85
N GLU A 89 -18.95 -12.48 -15.13
CA GLU A 89 -18.58 -11.56 -16.21
C GLU A 89 -17.38 -10.66 -15.84
N GLY A 90 -16.81 -10.82 -14.65
CA GLY A 90 -15.58 -10.18 -14.23
C GLY A 90 -15.76 -8.73 -13.78
N HIS A 91 -16.94 -8.35 -13.29
CA HIS A 91 -17.16 -7.05 -12.65
C HIS A 91 -16.80 -7.11 -11.15
N LEU A 92 -16.61 -5.95 -10.53
CA LEU A 92 -16.36 -5.85 -9.09
C LEU A 92 -17.67 -5.52 -8.36
N ILE A 93 -17.95 -6.18 -7.24
CA ILE A 93 -19.15 -5.91 -6.44
C ILE A 93 -18.73 -5.25 -5.11
N GLY A 94 -19.24 -4.04 -4.91
CA GLY A 94 -19.10 -3.22 -3.72
C GLY A 94 -20.39 -3.20 -2.89
N ILE A 95 -20.27 -2.74 -1.65
CA ILE A 95 -21.39 -2.62 -0.71
C ILE A 95 -22.01 -1.21 -0.78
N HIS A 96 -23.34 -1.12 -0.84
CA HIS A 96 -24.11 0.14 -0.76
C HIS A 96 -25.15 0.15 0.38
N ASN A 97 -24.77 -0.39 1.55
CA ASN A 97 -25.66 -0.75 2.66
C ASN A 97 -26.74 -1.80 2.28
N TYR A 98 -27.45 -2.32 3.29
CA TYR A 98 -28.53 -3.27 3.04
C TYR A 98 -29.84 -2.57 2.63
N VAL A 99 -30.13 -1.39 3.20
CA VAL A 99 -31.17 -0.48 2.71
C VAL A 99 -30.54 0.84 2.26
N HIS A 100 -31.10 1.45 1.21
CA HIS A 100 -30.67 2.75 0.69
C HIS A 100 -31.12 3.90 1.60
N LYS A 101 -30.57 3.95 2.82
CA LYS A 101 -30.80 5.00 3.82
C LYS A 101 -29.48 5.71 4.10
N SER A 102 -29.53 7.04 4.22
CA SER A 102 -28.36 7.84 4.58
C SER A 102 -27.80 7.44 5.95
N ASN A 103 -26.47 7.33 6.04
CA ASN A 103 -25.76 7.06 7.28
C ASN A 103 -26.00 8.13 8.36
N TRP A 104 -26.41 9.35 7.99
CA TRP A 104 -26.81 10.39 8.96
C TRP A 104 -27.98 9.97 9.85
N LEU A 105 -28.90 9.19 9.28
CA LEU A 105 -30.14 8.81 9.93
C LEU A 105 -30.03 7.46 10.64
N MET A 106 -28.82 6.93 10.78
CA MET A 106 -28.55 5.60 11.32
C MET A 106 -27.48 5.65 12.40
N ARG A 107 -27.64 4.81 13.43
CA ARG A 107 -26.62 4.64 14.48
C ARG A 107 -25.42 3.89 13.89
N PRO A 108 -24.19 4.10 14.39
CA PRO A 108 -22.99 3.43 13.87
C PRO A 108 -23.08 1.90 13.88
N LYS A 109 -23.65 1.33 14.95
CA LYS A 109 -23.90 -0.11 15.05
C LYS A 109 -24.85 -0.60 13.95
N THR A 110 -25.86 0.19 13.61
CA THR A 110 -26.79 -0.10 12.51
C THR A 110 -26.08 -0.08 11.17
N VAL A 111 -25.27 0.94 10.89
CA VAL A 111 -24.46 1.01 9.65
C VAL A 111 -23.56 -0.23 9.53
N LYS A 112 -22.87 -0.62 10.60
CA LYS A 112 -22.03 -1.83 10.60
C LYS A 112 -22.82 -3.11 10.30
N GLN A 113 -24.03 -3.23 10.84
CA GLN A 113 -24.92 -4.37 10.55
C GLN A 113 -25.41 -4.36 9.09
N GLN A 114 -25.75 -3.18 8.55
CA GLN A 114 -26.17 -3.01 7.16
C GLN A 114 -25.06 -3.42 6.18
N ILE A 115 -23.83 -2.98 6.45
CA ILE A 115 -22.65 -3.33 5.67
C ILE A 115 -22.37 -4.84 5.77
N ARG A 116 -22.34 -5.39 7.00
CA ARG A 116 -22.09 -6.82 7.22
C ARG A 116 -23.12 -7.69 6.50
N LYS A 117 -24.42 -7.41 6.67
CA LYS A 117 -25.48 -8.17 6.01
C LYS A 117 -25.31 -8.19 4.49
N THR A 118 -25.01 -7.05 3.89
CA THR A 118 -24.76 -6.94 2.44
C THR A 118 -23.50 -7.71 2.03
N SER A 119 -22.43 -7.63 2.82
CA SER A 119 -21.20 -8.40 2.60
C SER A 119 -21.46 -9.91 2.63
N ASP A 120 -22.27 -10.38 3.57
CA ASP A 120 -22.60 -11.81 3.71
C ASP A 120 -23.44 -12.29 2.52
N ILE A 121 -24.35 -11.47 2.01
CA ILE A 121 -25.14 -11.74 0.78
C ILE A 121 -24.22 -11.85 -0.44
N ILE A 122 -23.32 -10.88 -0.64
CA ILE A 122 -22.36 -10.91 -1.76
C ILE A 122 -21.48 -12.16 -1.67
N MET A 123 -20.93 -12.46 -0.49
CA MET A 123 -20.10 -13.64 -0.27
C MET A 123 -20.88 -14.93 -0.59
N SER A 124 -22.12 -15.03 -0.12
CA SER A 124 -22.95 -16.23 -0.34
C SER A 124 -23.26 -16.44 -1.83
N ALA A 125 -23.50 -15.37 -2.58
CA ALA A 125 -23.84 -15.47 -4.01
C ALA A 125 -22.62 -15.65 -4.93
N THR A 126 -21.45 -15.13 -4.55
CA THR A 126 -20.27 -15.04 -5.44
C THR A 126 -19.06 -15.83 -4.97
N GLY A 127 -19.04 -16.27 -3.71
CA GLY A 127 -17.84 -16.82 -3.08
C GLY A 127 -16.73 -15.80 -2.81
N GLN A 128 -16.98 -14.50 -3.03
CA GLN A 128 -15.99 -13.44 -2.89
C GLN A 128 -16.38 -12.43 -1.82
N GLN A 129 -15.43 -12.04 -0.97
CA GLN A 129 -15.62 -10.96 -0.01
C GLN A 129 -15.50 -9.60 -0.70
N SER A 130 -16.44 -8.70 -0.42
CA SER A 130 -16.30 -7.31 -0.87
C SER A 130 -15.28 -6.55 0.00
N HIS A 131 -14.40 -5.79 -0.68
CA HIS A 131 -13.41 -4.91 -0.06
C HIS A 131 -13.76 -3.42 -0.23
N TYR A 132 -14.89 -3.11 -0.89
CA TYR A 132 -15.22 -1.76 -1.30
C TYR A 132 -16.61 -1.39 -0.84
N TYR A 133 -16.73 -0.18 -0.33
CA TYR A 133 -17.97 0.35 0.21
C TYR A 133 -18.20 1.77 -0.31
N ARG A 134 -19.43 2.07 -0.71
CA ARG A 134 -19.87 3.42 -1.00
C ARG A 134 -21.06 3.74 -0.09
N PRO A 135 -20.98 4.77 0.77
CA PRO A 135 -22.13 5.14 1.58
C PRO A 135 -23.25 5.69 0.70
N PRO A 136 -24.53 5.34 0.96
CA PRO A 136 -25.67 5.99 0.32
C PRO A 136 -25.55 7.52 0.37
N TRP A 137 -25.90 8.18 -0.74
CA TRP A 137 -25.78 9.64 -0.91
C TRP A 137 -24.34 10.17 -0.90
N GLY A 138 -23.34 9.28 -0.82
CA GLY A 138 -21.92 9.61 -0.66
C GLY A 138 -21.62 10.40 0.62
N ILE A 139 -22.45 10.26 1.65
CA ILE A 139 -22.28 11.01 2.89
C ILE A 139 -21.41 10.20 3.85
N VAL A 140 -20.19 10.70 4.09
CA VAL A 140 -19.22 10.12 5.02
C VAL A 140 -19.30 10.85 6.35
N ASN A 141 -19.37 10.11 7.46
CA ASN A 141 -19.31 10.63 8.81
C ASN A 141 -18.04 10.16 9.55
N LEU A 142 -17.82 10.65 10.77
CA LEU A 142 -16.63 10.36 11.56
C LEU A 142 -16.48 8.85 11.88
N PHE A 143 -17.58 8.10 12.03
CA PHE A 143 -17.50 6.65 12.26
C PHE A 143 -17.05 5.88 11.02
N ASP A 144 -17.41 6.35 9.82
CA ASP A 144 -16.96 5.73 8.58
C ASP A 144 -15.42 5.74 8.47
N TYR A 145 -14.72 6.68 9.13
CA TYR A 145 -13.25 6.69 9.16
C TYR A 145 -12.59 5.70 10.13
N GLY A 146 -13.34 5.21 11.13
CA GLY A 146 -12.76 4.47 12.27
C GLY A 146 -13.23 3.02 12.41
N ASN A 147 -14.31 2.61 11.74
CA ASN A 147 -15.01 1.35 12.06
C ASN A 147 -15.42 0.51 10.84
N LEU A 148 -14.79 0.73 9.68
CA LEU A 148 -15.07 -0.02 8.45
C LEU A 148 -14.19 -1.26 8.25
N GLY A 149 -13.24 -1.52 9.16
CA GLY A 149 -12.37 -2.70 9.08
C GLY A 149 -11.50 -2.69 7.82
N HIS A 150 -11.62 -3.73 7.01
CA HIS A 150 -10.89 -3.91 5.75
C HIS A 150 -11.50 -3.18 4.54
N LEU A 151 -12.64 -2.51 4.71
CA LEU A 151 -13.34 -1.87 3.60
C LEU A 151 -12.75 -0.51 3.25
N GLN A 152 -12.54 -0.28 1.95
CA GLN A 152 -12.14 1.01 1.41
C GLN A 152 -13.37 1.79 0.90
N ILE A 153 -13.50 3.04 1.34
CA ILE A 153 -14.56 3.93 0.86
C ILE A 153 -14.25 4.41 -0.55
N ILE A 154 -15.18 4.17 -1.47
CA ILE A 154 -15.13 4.65 -2.85
C ILE A 154 -16.20 5.72 -3.06
N LEU A 155 -15.79 6.91 -3.49
CA LEU A 155 -16.68 7.96 -3.98
C LEU A 155 -16.44 8.16 -5.49
N TRP A 156 -16.61 9.37 -6.01
CA TRP A 156 -16.58 9.63 -7.45
C TRP A 156 -15.95 10.99 -7.76
N SER A 157 -15.45 11.13 -8.98
CA SER A 157 -14.97 12.41 -9.53
C SER A 157 -15.95 13.03 -10.53
N GLY A 158 -16.92 12.25 -11.03
CA GLY A 158 -18.01 12.68 -11.90
C GLY A 158 -19.36 12.12 -11.48
N MET A 159 -20.38 12.98 -11.44
CA MET A 159 -21.78 12.66 -11.15
C MET A 159 -22.66 13.47 -12.11
N PHE A 160 -23.71 12.85 -12.65
CA PHE A 160 -24.40 13.39 -13.83
C PHE A 160 -25.91 13.59 -13.67
N ASN A 161 -26.48 13.24 -12.51
CA ASN A 161 -27.92 13.21 -12.23
C ASN A 161 -28.68 12.27 -13.18
N ASP A 162 -28.06 11.15 -13.54
CA ASP A 162 -28.61 10.14 -14.44
C ASP A 162 -29.88 9.48 -13.88
N TRP A 163 -30.05 9.46 -12.55
CA TRP A 163 -31.28 9.02 -11.87
C TRP A 163 -32.53 9.90 -12.13
N ARG A 164 -32.40 11.00 -12.88
CA ARG A 164 -33.53 11.87 -13.24
C ARG A 164 -33.82 11.81 -14.74
N LYS A 165 -34.99 11.27 -15.10
CA LYS A 165 -35.51 11.16 -16.48
C LYS A 165 -35.45 12.49 -17.23
N LYS A 166 -35.76 13.60 -16.54
CA LYS A 166 -35.76 14.95 -17.14
C LYS A 166 -34.39 15.44 -17.65
N VAL A 167 -33.29 14.78 -17.28
CA VAL A 167 -31.98 15.13 -17.84
C VAL A 167 -31.96 14.79 -19.33
N GLY A 168 -32.53 13.64 -19.72
CA GLY A 168 -32.54 13.16 -21.09
C GLY A 168 -31.18 12.66 -21.57
N GLU A 169 -31.19 11.80 -22.60
CA GLU A 169 -30.01 11.11 -23.12
C GLU A 169 -28.92 12.09 -23.57
N GLU A 170 -29.26 13.03 -24.45
CA GLU A 170 -28.28 13.95 -25.07
C GLU A 170 -27.55 14.81 -24.02
N ARG A 171 -28.29 15.33 -23.03
CA ARG A 171 -27.68 16.13 -21.96
C ARG A 171 -26.83 15.27 -21.05
N LEU A 172 -27.26 14.05 -20.74
CA LEU A 172 -26.52 13.11 -19.92
C LEU A 172 -25.20 12.73 -20.61
N PHE A 173 -25.25 12.34 -21.88
CA PHE A 173 -24.07 12.06 -22.70
C PHE A 173 -23.08 13.24 -22.69
N ARG A 174 -23.53 14.47 -22.96
CA ARG A 174 -22.66 15.65 -22.92
C ARG A 174 -22.01 15.90 -21.55
N ARG A 175 -22.70 15.57 -20.46
CA ARG A 175 -22.13 15.68 -19.10
C ARG A 175 -21.06 14.61 -18.86
N MET A 176 -21.32 13.38 -19.27
CA MET A 176 -20.37 12.27 -19.19
C MET A 176 -19.12 12.56 -20.04
N LEU A 177 -19.31 13.07 -21.25
CA LEU A 177 -18.24 13.41 -22.20
C LEU A 177 -17.23 14.41 -21.63
N LYS A 178 -17.68 15.40 -20.85
CA LYS A 178 -16.79 16.36 -20.15
C LYS A 178 -15.84 15.71 -19.15
N ARG A 179 -16.13 14.46 -18.75
CA ARG A 179 -15.33 13.63 -17.84
C ARG A 179 -14.76 12.40 -18.54
N CYS A 180 -14.78 12.34 -19.88
CA CYS A 180 -14.18 11.27 -20.66
C CYS A 180 -12.66 11.46 -20.77
N ARG A 181 -11.95 11.12 -19.69
CA ARG A 181 -10.48 11.19 -19.56
C ARG A 181 -9.98 10.21 -18.51
N GLY A 182 -8.70 9.86 -18.59
CA GLY A 182 -8.05 8.98 -17.64
C GLY A 182 -8.16 9.43 -16.17
N GLY A 183 -8.18 8.45 -15.28
CA GLY A 183 -8.25 8.60 -13.83
C GLY A 183 -9.64 8.90 -13.27
N GLU A 184 -10.66 9.14 -14.09
CA GLU A 184 -11.99 9.49 -13.59
C GLU A 184 -12.74 8.26 -13.01
N VAL A 185 -13.50 8.48 -11.94
CA VAL A 185 -14.45 7.52 -11.35
C VAL A 185 -15.85 8.09 -11.55
N LEU A 186 -16.61 7.47 -12.43
CA LEU A 186 -17.93 7.94 -12.85
C LEU A 186 -19.02 7.25 -12.04
N LEU A 187 -19.86 8.03 -11.36
CA LEU A 187 -21.05 7.54 -10.67
C LEU A 187 -22.26 7.56 -11.62
N LEU A 188 -22.86 6.40 -11.80
CA LEU A 188 -24.10 6.12 -12.52
C LEU A 188 -24.99 5.21 -11.66
N HIS A 189 -26.24 4.97 -12.07
CA HIS A 189 -27.22 4.19 -11.31
C HIS A 189 -27.94 3.22 -12.25
N ASP A 190 -28.03 1.96 -11.86
CA ASP A 190 -28.70 0.90 -12.62
C ASP A 190 -30.10 0.54 -12.08
N CYS A 191 -30.52 1.17 -11.00
CA CYS A 191 -31.83 0.97 -10.38
C CYS A 191 -32.62 2.28 -10.26
N GLY A 192 -33.89 2.25 -10.65
CA GLY A 192 -34.81 3.40 -10.59
C GLY A 192 -35.76 3.39 -9.39
N HIS A 193 -35.59 2.46 -8.45
CA HIS A 193 -36.53 2.21 -7.34
C HIS A 193 -36.13 2.86 -6.01
N THR A 194 -34.95 3.47 -5.93
CA THR A 194 -34.49 4.16 -4.72
C THR A 194 -35.12 5.55 -4.57
N LEU A 195 -35.12 6.06 -3.34
CA LEU A 195 -35.72 7.34 -3.01
C LEU A 195 -35.09 8.48 -3.82
N GLY A 196 -35.86 9.10 -4.71
CA GLY A 196 -35.45 10.25 -5.52
C GLY A 196 -34.99 9.93 -6.94
N ALA A 197 -34.97 8.65 -7.32
CA ALA A 197 -34.74 8.18 -8.68
C ALA A 197 -36.07 8.04 -9.45
N ASP A 198 -36.05 8.30 -10.76
CA ASP A 198 -37.18 8.03 -11.65
C ASP A 198 -37.06 6.60 -12.21
N LYS A 199 -38.16 5.84 -12.25
CA LYS A 199 -38.15 4.41 -12.64
C LYS A 199 -37.50 4.16 -14.01
N GLU A 200 -37.78 4.99 -15.01
CA GLU A 200 -37.24 4.80 -16.37
C GLU A 200 -35.84 5.42 -16.59
N ALA A 201 -35.25 6.02 -15.55
CA ALA A 201 -33.96 6.69 -15.66
C ALA A 201 -32.80 5.76 -16.09
N PRO A 202 -32.69 4.51 -15.60
CA PRO A 202 -31.62 3.60 -16.03
C PRO A 202 -31.64 3.33 -17.54
N GLY A 203 -32.82 3.24 -18.15
CA GLY A 203 -32.94 3.08 -19.60
C GLY A 203 -32.38 4.26 -20.40
N ILE A 204 -32.55 5.49 -19.90
CA ILE A 204 -31.96 6.70 -20.51
C ILE A 204 -30.46 6.74 -20.28
N MET A 205 -30.02 6.34 -19.09
CA MET A 205 -28.60 6.23 -18.74
C MET A 205 -27.88 5.28 -19.68
N MET A 206 -28.43 4.09 -19.95
CA MET A 206 -27.81 3.10 -20.85
C MET A 206 -27.64 3.62 -22.28
N LYS A 207 -28.60 4.38 -22.82
CA LYS A 207 -28.47 5.01 -24.16
C LYS A 207 -27.32 6.02 -24.20
N ALA A 208 -27.20 6.86 -23.16
CA ALA A 208 -26.09 7.80 -23.05
C ALA A 208 -24.75 7.09 -22.81
N LEU A 209 -24.75 6.01 -22.03
CA LEU A 209 -23.58 5.19 -21.75
C LEU A 209 -23.05 4.50 -23.01
N GLU A 210 -23.92 3.95 -23.86
CA GLU A 210 -23.48 3.35 -25.12
C GLU A 210 -22.73 4.36 -26.00
N ARG A 211 -23.24 5.58 -26.11
CA ARG A 211 -22.55 6.67 -26.83
C ARG A 211 -21.23 7.05 -26.16
N PHE A 212 -21.20 7.09 -24.83
CA PHE A 212 -19.98 7.36 -24.07
C PHE A 212 -18.91 6.28 -24.26
N LEU A 213 -19.30 5.00 -24.29
CA LEU A 213 -18.38 3.87 -24.48
C LEU A 213 -17.73 3.91 -25.87
N LYS A 214 -18.48 4.27 -26.91
CA LYS A 214 -17.94 4.50 -28.26
C LYS A 214 -16.86 5.58 -28.26
N GLU A 215 -17.17 6.75 -27.70
CA GLU A 215 -16.21 7.85 -27.62
C GLU A 215 -15.00 7.48 -26.74
N ALA A 216 -15.21 6.80 -25.62
CA ALA A 216 -14.11 6.37 -24.77
C ALA A 216 -13.14 5.47 -25.54
N ALA A 217 -13.66 4.54 -26.36
CA ALA A 217 -12.85 3.70 -27.24
C ALA A 217 -12.10 4.52 -28.30
N GLU A 218 -12.74 5.50 -28.94
CA GLU A 218 -12.10 6.42 -29.90
C GLU A 218 -10.95 7.24 -29.27
N ARG A 219 -11.04 7.51 -27.96
CA ARG A 219 -9.99 8.18 -27.18
C ARG A 219 -8.97 7.23 -26.57
N GLU A 220 -9.00 5.95 -26.94
CA GLU A 220 -8.13 4.91 -26.39
C GLU A 220 -8.25 4.76 -24.85
N LEU A 221 -9.43 5.10 -24.31
CA LEU A 221 -9.74 4.97 -22.88
C LEU A 221 -10.37 3.62 -22.59
N SER A 222 -9.77 2.89 -21.64
CA SER A 222 -10.28 1.62 -21.14
C SER A 222 -11.13 1.81 -19.89
N CYS A 223 -12.33 1.22 -19.88
CA CYS A 223 -13.20 1.17 -18.70
C CYS A 223 -12.81 -0.03 -17.82
N VAL A 224 -12.31 0.26 -16.63
CA VAL A 224 -11.78 -0.74 -15.68
C VAL A 224 -12.54 -0.73 -14.35
N ARG A 225 -12.32 -1.77 -13.55
CA ARG A 225 -12.82 -1.84 -12.18
C ARG A 225 -12.08 -0.84 -11.27
N VAL A 226 -12.71 -0.46 -10.16
CA VAL A 226 -12.12 0.53 -9.25
C VAL A 226 -10.83 0.01 -8.60
N ASP A 227 -10.74 -1.29 -8.29
CA ASP A 227 -9.53 -1.91 -7.72
C ASP A 227 -8.32 -1.83 -8.67
N GLU A 228 -8.55 -2.02 -9.97
CA GLU A 228 -7.53 -1.87 -11.01
C GLU A 228 -7.07 -0.42 -11.15
N LEU A 229 -8.01 0.53 -11.12
CA LEU A 229 -7.67 1.95 -11.17
C LEU A 229 -6.88 2.39 -9.93
N ILE A 230 -7.20 1.84 -8.76
CA ILE A 230 -6.43 2.06 -7.51
C ILE A 230 -5.01 1.53 -7.67
N LYS A 231 -4.83 0.28 -8.13
CA LYS A 231 -3.51 -0.33 -8.36
C LYS A 231 -2.67 0.48 -9.35
N GLU A 232 -3.25 0.95 -10.44
CA GLU A 232 -2.58 1.83 -11.40
C GLU A 232 -2.17 3.16 -10.75
N THR A 233 -3.06 3.75 -9.97
CA THR A 233 -2.80 5.01 -9.25
C THR A 233 -1.66 4.88 -8.25
N GLU A 234 -1.60 3.76 -7.54
CA GLU A 234 -0.51 3.45 -6.63
C GLU A 234 0.80 3.34 -7.40
N LYS A 235 0.83 2.56 -8.48
CA LYS A 235 2.00 2.43 -9.35
C LYS A 235 2.49 3.79 -9.89
N GLU A 236 1.57 4.65 -10.33
CA GLU A 236 1.89 6.00 -10.78
C GLU A 236 2.43 6.91 -9.67
N LYS A 237 1.92 6.80 -8.43
CA LYS A 237 2.49 7.55 -7.29
C LYS A 237 3.92 7.12 -6.95
N ILE A 238 4.27 5.86 -7.23
CA ILE A 238 5.62 5.32 -7.02
C ILE A 238 6.58 5.86 -8.09
N ASN A 239 6.16 5.81 -9.34
CA ASN A 239 6.97 6.26 -10.48
C ASN A 239 7.12 7.78 -10.50
N ASN A 240 6.04 8.49 -10.17
CA ASN A 240 5.93 9.94 -10.22
C ASN A 240 5.61 10.54 -8.83
N PRO A 241 6.60 10.56 -7.90
CA PRO A 241 6.41 11.12 -6.57
C PRO A 241 6.10 12.62 -6.63
N SER A 242 5.30 13.10 -5.67
CA SER A 242 4.98 14.53 -5.49
C SER A 242 6.25 15.38 -5.32
N TRP A 243 6.20 16.65 -5.73
CA TRP A 243 7.31 17.61 -5.59
C TRP A 243 7.86 17.67 -4.16
N LEU A 244 6.99 17.62 -3.14
CA LEU A 244 7.41 17.63 -1.73
C LEU A 244 8.21 16.37 -1.39
N LYS A 245 7.75 15.21 -1.90
CA LYS A 245 8.45 13.93 -1.71
C LYS A 245 9.78 13.93 -2.47
N ARG A 246 9.82 14.50 -3.68
CA ARG A 246 11.07 14.70 -4.45
C ARG A 246 12.05 15.59 -3.67
N GLY A 247 11.58 16.69 -3.08
CA GLY A 247 12.39 17.58 -2.25
C GLY A 247 12.98 16.88 -1.03
N ILE A 248 12.18 16.08 -0.30
CA ILE A 248 12.65 15.27 0.83
C ILE A 248 13.73 14.28 0.39
N ILE A 249 13.50 13.55 -0.71
CA ILE A 249 14.47 12.58 -1.24
C ILE A 249 15.77 13.28 -1.65
N SER A 250 15.67 14.40 -2.38
CA SER A 250 16.84 15.18 -2.79
C SER A 250 17.63 15.73 -1.61
N GLY A 251 16.95 16.27 -0.60
CA GLY A 251 17.59 16.78 0.62
C GLY A 251 18.29 15.67 1.41
N TRP A 252 17.70 14.47 1.46
CA TRP A 252 18.31 13.32 2.10
C TRP A 252 19.55 12.80 1.36
N LEU A 253 19.49 12.69 0.03
CA LEU A 253 20.67 12.31 -0.78
C LEU A 253 21.78 13.36 -0.70
N LEU A 254 21.44 14.64 -0.53
CA LEU A 254 22.43 15.70 -0.29
C LEU A 254 23.07 15.57 1.09
N TYR A 255 22.26 15.29 2.13
CA TYR A 255 22.75 15.02 3.48
C TYR A 255 23.70 13.82 3.51
N GLU A 256 23.37 12.74 2.82
CA GLU A 256 24.24 11.57 2.67
C GLU A 256 25.59 11.94 2.06
N LYS A 257 25.60 12.70 0.95
CA LYS A 257 26.85 13.18 0.34
C LYS A 257 27.68 14.02 1.32
N ALA A 258 27.04 14.92 2.06
CA ALA A 258 27.73 15.72 3.08
C ALA A 258 28.28 14.84 4.20
N PHE A 259 27.54 13.82 4.65
CA PHE A 259 27.97 12.86 5.66
C PHE A 259 29.18 12.04 5.18
N HIS A 260 29.18 11.60 3.92
CA HIS A 260 30.30 10.87 3.32
C HIS A 260 31.58 11.71 3.33
N VAL A 261 31.49 12.99 2.96
CA VAL A 261 32.62 13.91 2.95
C VAL A 261 33.10 14.22 4.37
N LEU A 262 32.18 14.54 5.28
CA LEU A 262 32.52 14.94 6.65
C LEU A 262 33.18 13.82 7.45
N TYR A 263 32.78 12.57 7.21
CA TYR A 263 33.24 11.41 7.97
C TYR A 263 34.16 10.48 7.18
N GLY A 264 34.59 10.87 5.98
CA GLY A 264 35.58 10.13 5.18
C GLY A 264 35.16 8.69 4.88
N LEU A 265 33.88 8.45 4.59
CA LEU A 265 33.37 7.12 4.32
C LEU A 265 34.01 6.52 3.06
N GLN A 266 34.38 5.25 3.15
CA GLN A 266 34.97 4.45 2.08
C GLN A 266 33.97 3.42 1.55
N THR A 267 34.21 2.88 0.36
CA THR A 267 33.40 1.79 -0.20
C THR A 267 34.28 0.82 -0.97
N THR A 268 33.89 -0.45 -0.99
CA THR A 268 34.55 -1.51 -1.77
C THR A 268 34.32 -1.33 -3.27
N ASN A 269 33.19 -0.73 -3.66
CA ASN A 269 32.80 -0.57 -5.06
C ASN A 269 32.34 0.86 -5.36
N ARG A 270 33.14 1.61 -6.12
CA ARG A 270 32.83 3.00 -6.49
C ARG A 270 31.70 3.14 -7.52
N GLN A 271 31.38 2.09 -8.28
CA GLN A 271 30.37 2.12 -9.34
C GLN A 271 28.96 1.76 -8.83
N ASP A 272 28.85 0.79 -7.92
CA ASP A 272 27.58 0.33 -7.34
C ASP A 272 27.73 -0.07 -5.86
N PRO A 273 27.96 0.89 -4.95
CA PRO A 273 28.19 0.60 -3.54
C PRO A 273 26.92 0.06 -2.87
N VAL A 274 27.03 -1.09 -2.20
CA VAL A 274 25.99 -1.60 -1.28
C VAL A 274 26.22 -1.06 0.13
N PHE A 275 27.49 -1.03 0.55
CA PHE A 275 27.92 -0.51 1.83
C PHE A 275 28.95 0.61 1.65
N HIS A 276 28.86 1.57 2.56
CA HIS A 276 29.95 2.46 2.93
C HIS A 276 30.45 2.09 4.32
N PHE A 277 31.73 2.30 4.59
CA PHE A 277 32.30 1.99 5.88
C PHE A 277 33.33 3.02 6.32
N ARG A 278 33.63 3.03 7.63
CA ARG A 278 34.77 3.74 8.21
C ARG A 278 35.34 2.96 9.39
N VAL A 279 36.62 3.17 9.66
CA VAL A 279 37.26 2.69 10.88
C VAL A 279 37.01 3.70 11.99
N ARG A 280 36.61 3.21 13.16
CA ARG A 280 36.43 4.04 14.37
C ARG A 280 36.58 3.20 15.64
N PRO A 281 36.86 3.82 16.79
CA PRO A 281 36.80 3.11 18.07
C PRO A 281 35.36 2.75 18.42
N TYR A 282 35.18 1.57 19.02
CA TYR A 282 33.91 1.11 19.57
C TYR A 282 33.60 1.82 20.88
N HIS A 283 32.39 2.38 21.02
CA HIS A 283 31.99 3.14 22.22
C HIS A 283 30.78 2.50 22.96
N GLY A 284 30.39 1.29 22.57
CA GLY A 284 29.23 0.61 23.15
C GLY A 284 29.56 -0.16 24.43
N GLN A 285 28.54 -0.84 24.97
CA GLN A 285 28.73 -1.82 26.03
C GLN A 285 29.47 -3.04 25.49
N THR A 286 30.24 -3.73 26.32
CA THR A 286 30.95 -4.94 25.92
C THR A 286 30.01 -5.95 25.25
N LEU A 287 30.36 -6.37 24.04
CA LEU A 287 29.52 -7.17 23.17
C LEU A 287 30.20 -8.53 22.93
N GLN A 288 29.56 -9.61 23.36
CA GLN A 288 29.99 -10.97 23.09
C GLN A 288 29.45 -11.45 21.75
N LEU A 289 30.36 -11.72 20.81
CA LEU A 289 30.06 -12.25 19.48
C LEU A 289 29.88 -13.78 19.54
N ASP A 290 29.17 -14.34 18.57
CA ASP A 290 28.80 -15.77 18.58
C ASP A 290 29.99 -16.71 18.29
N ASP A 291 31.10 -16.17 17.80
CA ASP A 291 32.38 -16.88 17.65
C ASP A 291 33.28 -16.78 18.91
N GLY A 292 32.78 -16.19 19.99
CA GLY A 292 33.48 -16.05 21.27
C GLY A 292 34.40 -14.83 21.36
N ILE A 293 34.49 -14.02 20.31
CA ILE A 293 35.25 -12.76 20.36
C ILE A 293 34.46 -11.72 21.16
N GLU A 294 35.14 -11.07 22.12
CA GLU A 294 34.56 -10.02 22.94
C GLU A 294 34.96 -8.65 22.42
N LEU A 295 34.00 -7.84 21.98
CA LEU A 295 34.23 -6.45 21.54
C LEU A 295 34.08 -5.50 22.72
N LYS A 296 35.15 -4.79 23.06
CA LYS A 296 35.29 -3.86 24.19
C LYS A 296 35.39 -2.42 23.71
N ARG A 297 35.14 -1.50 24.64
CA ARG A 297 35.32 -0.07 24.39
C ARG A 297 36.75 0.19 23.87
N ASP A 298 36.84 1.08 22.89
CA ASP A 298 38.05 1.51 22.20
C ASP A 298 38.69 0.48 21.26
N ASP A 299 38.14 -0.74 21.14
CA ASP A 299 38.50 -1.66 20.06
C ASP A 299 38.17 -1.01 18.70
N GLU A 300 39.07 -1.14 17.71
CA GLU A 300 38.79 -0.64 16.37
C GLU A 300 37.75 -1.52 15.66
N ILE A 301 36.74 -0.86 15.10
CA ILE A 301 35.67 -1.49 14.34
C ILE A 301 35.54 -0.87 12.96
N LEU A 302 35.05 -1.68 12.03
CA LEU A 302 34.62 -1.24 10.71
C LEU A 302 33.10 -1.02 10.76
N GLU A 303 32.70 0.25 10.88
CA GLU A 303 31.30 0.63 10.99
C GLU A 303 30.65 0.66 9.60
N LEU A 304 29.65 -0.19 9.38
CA LEU A 304 28.92 -0.33 8.12
C LEU A 304 27.70 0.58 8.05
N HIS A 305 27.53 1.23 6.90
CA HIS A 305 26.38 2.04 6.52
C HIS A 305 25.85 1.54 5.19
N PHE A 306 24.56 1.24 5.09
CA PHE A 306 23.95 0.93 3.79
C PHE A 306 23.93 2.18 2.91
N ASP A 307 24.25 2.02 1.64
CA ASP A 307 24.08 3.08 0.65
C ASP A 307 22.58 3.39 0.49
N ASN A 308 22.20 4.63 0.82
CA ASN A 308 20.79 5.02 0.87
C ASN A 308 20.19 5.13 -0.53
N LYS A 309 20.99 5.49 -1.54
CA LYS A 309 20.56 5.51 -2.94
C LYS A 309 20.22 4.08 -3.40
N ARG A 310 21.07 3.10 -3.12
CA ARG A 310 20.83 1.68 -3.41
C ARG A 310 19.60 1.18 -2.68
N LEU A 311 19.47 1.52 -1.40
CA LEU A 311 18.32 1.16 -0.59
C LEU A 311 17.00 1.74 -1.17
N TYR A 312 17.03 2.99 -1.62
CA TYR A 312 15.89 3.63 -2.29
C TYR A 312 15.56 2.96 -3.63
N GLU A 313 16.56 2.59 -4.44
CA GLU A 313 16.35 1.90 -5.72
C GLU A 313 15.74 0.51 -5.54
N ILE A 314 16.26 -0.28 -4.59
CA ILE A 314 15.71 -1.59 -4.22
C ILE A 314 14.26 -1.42 -3.72
N GLY A 315 14.01 -0.44 -2.85
CA GLY A 315 12.67 -0.12 -2.35
C GLY A 315 11.68 0.25 -3.45
N ARG A 316 12.11 1.03 -4.45
CA ARG A 316 11.26 1.45 -5.58
C ARG A 316 10.94 0.29 -6.53
N ARG A 317 11.87 -0.64 -6.73
CA ARG A 317 11.68 -1.81 -7.61
C ARG A 317 10.90 -2.94 -6.94
N SER A 318 10.84 -2.94 -5.61
CA SER A 318 10.16 -3.96 -4.83
C SER A 318 8.65 -3.70 -4.76
N ARG A 319 7.86 -4.68 -5.17
CA ARG A 319 6.39 -4.67 -5.14
C ARG A 319 5.84 -5.15 -3.80
N SER A 320 6.64 -5.86 -3.01
CA SER A 320 6.25 -6.35 -1.70
C SER A 320 7.38 -6.23 -0.68
N PRO A 321 7.06 -6.23 0.62
CA PRO A 321 8.04 -6.29 1.70
C PRO A 321 8.97 -7.49 1.63
N VAL A 322 8.44 -8.65 1.24
CA VAL A 322 9.21 -9.88 1.09
C VAL A 322 10.21 -9.72 -0.05
N GLN A 323 9.79 -9.14 -1.18
CA GLN A 323 10.69 -8.86 -2.30
C GLN A 323 11.80 -7.88 -1.92
N LEU A 324 11.49 -6.82 -1.16
CA LEU A 324 12.48 -5.89 -0.63
C LEU A 324 13.52 -6.62 0.24
N ALA A 325 13.07 -7.43 1.20
CA ALA A 325 13.96 -8.19 2.07
C ALA A 325 14.86 -9.15 1.26
N ILE A 326 14.31 -9.88 0.29
CA ILE A 326 15.08 -10.78 -0.59
C ILE A 326 16.13 -10.02 -1.39
N GLN A 327 15.78 -8.89 -2.00
CA GLN A 327 16.72 -8.10 -2.78
C GLN A 327 17.83 -7.50 -1.90
N MET A 328 17.52 -7.11 -0.67
CA MET A 328 18.53 -6.65 0.29
C MET A 328 19.47 -7.78 0.73
N ILE A 329 18.93 -8.95 1.07
CA ILE A 329 19.72 -10.15 1.42
C ILE A 329 20.71 -10.47 0.30
N ARG A 330 20.24 -10.51 -0.96
CA ARG A 330 21.11 -10.74 -2.12
C ARG A 330 22.19 -9.66 -2.31
N ALA A 331 21.87 -8.41 -2.02
CA ALA A 331 22.84 -7.31 -2.09
C ALA A 331 23.94 -7.47 -1.02
N VAL A 332 23.57 -7.86 0.20
CA VAL A 332 24.53 -8.14 1.29
C VAL A 332 25.39 -9.34 0.95
N GLU A 333 24.78 -10.45 0.52
CA GLU A 333 25.46 -11.69 0.15
C GLU A 333 26.56 -11.45 -0.90
N LYS A 334 26.26 -10.59 -1.88
CA LYS A 334 27.24 -10.21 -2.91
C LYS A 334 28.36 -9.30 -2.37
N SER A 335 28.07 -8.44 -1.40
CA SER A 335 29.00 -7.41 -0.94
C SER A 335 29.95 -7.86 0.18
N LEU A 336 29.58 -8.87 0.98
CA LEU A 336 30.46 -9.39 2.04
C LEU A 336 31.78 -9.99 1.51
N PRO A 337 31.80 -10.76 0.41
CA PRO A 337 33.05 -11.18 -0.24
C PRO A 337 33.92 -10.01 -0.69
N GLU A 338 33.33 -8.98 -1.30
CA GLU A 338 34.07 -7.79 -1.74
C GLU A 338 34.74 -7.08 -0.55
N LEU A 339 34.06 -7.04 0.61
CA LEU A 339 34.60 -6.47 1.83
C LEU A 339 35.69 -7.34 2.47
N ALA A 340 35.53 -8.66 2.44
CA ALA A 340 36.54 -9.59 2.92
C ALA A 340 37.84 -9.44 2.12
N ASP A 341 37.73 -9.40 0.80
CA ASP A 341 38.87 -9.19 -0.10
C ASP A 341 39.53 -7.83 0.13
N TYR A 342 38.72 -6.78 0.28
CA TYR A 342 39.24 -5.45 0.57
C TYR A 342 40.06 -5.42 1.86
N ILE A 343 39.59 -6.06 2.94
CA ILE A 343 40.32 -6.14 4.21
C ILE A 343 41.60 -6.98 4.05
N MET A 344 41.58 -8.05 3.25
CA MET A 344 42.77 -8.85 2.98
C MET A 344 43.86 -8.05 2.25
N ASP A 345 43.45 -7.15 1.34
CA ASP A 345 44.35 -6.31 0.56
C ASP A 345 44.88 -5.09 1.34
N HIS A 346 44.40 -4.84 2.56
CA HIS A 346 44.78 -3.71 3.43
C HIS A 346 45.28 -4.24 4.80
N PRO A 347 46.61 -4.52 4.94
CA PRO A 347 47.18 -5.14 6.13
C PRO A 347 46.91 -4.41 7.44
N GLU A 348 46.84 -3.08 7.42
CA GLU A 348 46.52 -2.22 8.56
C GLU A 348 45.10 -2.46 9.08
N LEU A 349 44.13 -2.70 8.19
CA LEU A 349 42.77 -3.01 8.58
C LEU A 349 42.69 -4.42 9.17
N LYS A 350 43.37 -5.38 8.53
CA LYS A 350 43.42 -6.76 9.02
C LYS A 350 44.07 -6.89 10.40
N ALA A 351 45.08 -6.07 10.70
CA ALA A 351 45.80 -6.11 11.96
C ALA A 351 45.02 -5.46 13.11
N ASN A 352 44.33 -4.35 12.85
CA ASN A 352 43.79 -3.51 13.92
C ASN A 352 42.27 -3.63 14.08
N VAL A 353 41.52 -3.86 12.99
CA VAL A 353 40.06 -3.95 13.05
C VAL A 353 39.64 -5.30 13.61
N LYS A 354 38.87 -5.27 14.69
CA LYS A 354 38.41 -6.47 15.38
C LYS A 354 37.08 -7.00 14.83
N ALA A 355 36.16 -6.11 14.48
CA ALA A 355 34.82 -6.48 14.06
C ALA A 355 34.19 -5.47 13.09
N LEU A 356 33.30 -5.98 12.24
CA LEU A 356 32.31 -5.22 11.51
C LEU A 356 31.16 -4.90 12.47
N TYR A 357 30.64 -3.68 12.38
CA TYR A 357 29.61 -3.20 13.29
C TYR A 357 28.58 -2.35 12.54
N GLY A 358 27.30 -2.55 12.81
CA GLY A 358 26.24 -1.74 12.22
C GLY A 358 24.97 -1.74 13.05
N VAL A 359 24.09 -0.78 12.77
CA VAL A 359 22.75 -0.71 13.36
C VAL A 359 21.72 -0.77 12.24
N SER A 360 20.78 -1.71 12.32
CA SER A 360 19.76 -1.91 11.30
C SER A 360 18.41 -2.28 11.91
N MET A 361 17.32 -1.90 11.23
CA MET A 361 15.98 -2.44 11.55
C MET A 361 15.72 -3.79 10.90
N ILE A 362 16.53 -4.17 9.91
CA ILE A 362 16.41 -5.45 9.20
C ILE A 362 17.27 -6.45 9.96
N HIS A 363 16.66 -7.09 10.93
CA HIS A 363 17.34 -7.97 11.89
C HIS A 363 16.90 -9.43 11.75
N ARG A 364 16.15 -9.78 10.71
CA ARG A 364 15.81 -11.18 10.39
C ARG A 364 16.68 -11.67 9.25
N GLY A 365 17.51 -12.67 9.50
CA GLY A 365 18.42 -13.23 8.50
C GLY A 365 19.87 -12.75 8.55
N PRO A 366 20.29 -11.64 9.22
CA PRO A 366 21.72 -11.35 9.39
C PRO A 366 22.52 -12.49 10.04
N GLU A 367 21.89 -13.30 10.90
CA GLU A 367 22.54 -14.45 11.53
C GLU A 367 23.03 -15.47 10.49
N GLN A 368 22.32 -15.62 9.37
CA GLN A 368 22.71 -16.52 8.28
C GLN A 368 24.05 -16.12 7.66
N PHE A 369 24.36 -14.82 7.67
CA PHE A 369 25.61 -14.27 7.16
C PHE A 369 26.75 -14.34 8.17
N GLY A 370 26.47 -14.68 9.43
CA GLY A 370 27.45 -14.74 10.52
C GLY A 370 27.45 -13.49 11.41
N PHE A 371 26.43 -12.63 11.32
CA PHE A 371 26.28 -11.52 12.25
C PHE A 371 25.66 -11.98 13.56
N THR A 372 26.25 -11.55 14.65
CA THR A 372 25.65 -11.53 15.96
C THR A 372 24.67 -10.37 16.07
N VAL A 373 23.41 -10.68 16.37
CA VAL A 373 22.33 -9.69 16.52
C VAL A 373 22.03 -9.49 18.01
N ARG A 374 22.03 -8.23 18.47
CA ARG A 374 21.71 -7.85 19.85
C ARG A 374 20.80 -6.63 19.90
N GLU A 375 20.08 -6.46 21.02
CA GLU A 375 19.24 -5.29 21.25
C GLU A 375 20.08 -4.02 21.35
N LEU A 376 19.60 -2.93 20.76
CA LEU A 376 20.25 -1.62 20.89
C LEU A 376 19.95 -1.04 22.28
N PRO A 377 20.97 -0.69 23.10
CA PRO A 377 20.75 -0.15 24.44
C PRO A 377 19.80 1.06 24.44
N ARG A 378 18.91 1.12 25.44
CA ARG A 378 17.96 2.24 25.58
C ARG A 378 18.73 3.54 25.89
N GLY A 379 18.33 4.63 25.25
CA GLY A 379 18.95 5.94 25.45
C GLY A 379 18.63 6.89 24.31
N LEU A 380 19.23 8.09 24.36
CA LEU A 380 19.02 9.14 23.36
C LEU A 380 19.40 8.67 21.94
N PHE A 381 20.51 7.94 21.80
CA PHE A 381 20.94 7.37 20.53
C PHE A 381 19.90 6.42 19.94
N SER A 382 19.41 5.47 20.73
CA SER A 382 18.38 4.51 20.28
C SER A 382 17.06 5.20 19.91
N TRP A 383 16.68 6.25 20.65
CA TRP A 383 15.51 7.07 20.30
C TRP A 383 15.70 7.82 18.98
N CYS A 384 16.81 8.54 18.80
CA CYS A 384 17.12 9.27 17.56
C CYS A 384 17.19 8.34 16.35
N THR A 385 17.91 7.23 16.49
CA THR A 385 18.07 6.20 15.46
C THR A 385 16.71 5.59 15.07
N ARG A 386 15.83 5.34 16.04
CA ARG A 386 14.47 4.88 15.76
C ARG A 386 13.67 5.91 14.95
N GLN A 387 13.75 7.20 15.28
CA GLN A 387 13.03 8.23 14.52
C GLN A 387 13.57 8.37 13.09
N TYR A 388 14.89 8.41 12.94
CA TYR A 388 15.54 8.45 11.63
C TYR A 388 15.14 7.26 10.76
N LEU A 389 15.23 6.04 11.30
CA LEU A 389 14.95 4.83 10.54
C LEU A 389 13.45 4.71 10.18
N ARG A 390 12.54 5.20 11.04
CA ARG A 390 11.10 5.31 10.70
C ARG A 390 10.86 6.28 9.54
N LEU A 391 11.53 7.44 9.55
CA LEU A 391 11.46 8.40 8.45
C LEU A 391 11.97 7.76 7.15
N LEU A 392 13.13 7.11 7.21
CA LEU A 392 13.77 6.41 6.11
C LEU A 392 12.84 5.37 5.47
N MET A 393 12.18 4.53 6.26
CA MET A 393 11.21 3.55 5.74
C MET A 393 9.97 4.17 5.11
N SER A 394 9.54 5.34 5.59
CA SER A 394 8.44 6.08 4.97
C SER A 394 8.78 6.58 3.56
N VAL A 395 10.08 6.78 3.28
CA VAL A 395 10.60 7.25 2.00
C VAL A 395 10.86 6.08 1.04
N ILE A 396 11.49 5.01 1.53
CA ILE A 396 11.96 3.86 0.72
C ILE A 396 10.82 3.00 0.17
N HIS A 397 9.73 2.81 0.93
CA HIS A 397 8.66 1.90 0.51
C HIS A 397 7.38 2.64 0.09
N PRO A 398 6.71 2.23 -1.00
CA PRO A 398 5.48 2.87 -1.48
C PRO A 398 4.32 2.87 -0.47
N GLN A 399 4.22 1.83 0.36
CA GLN A 399 3.28 1.72 1.48
C GLN A 399 3.87 2.16 2.84
N GLY A 400 5.03 2.84 2.85
CA GLY A 400 5.84 3.06 4.06
C GLY A 400 5.11 3.70 5.24
N LYS A 401 4.13 4.59 4.99
CA LYS A 401 3.31 5.19 6.06
C LYS A 401 2.28 4.23 6.67
N MET A 402 1.72 3.32 5.88
CA MET A 402 0.74 2.33 6.36
C MET A 402 1.43 1.30 7.26
N ARG A 403 2.65 0.90 6.86
CA ARG A 403 3.48 -0.06 7.60
C ARG A 403 3.99 0.43 8.95
N LEU A 404 4.30 1.74 9.07
CA LEU A 404 4.66 2.35 10.36
C LEU A 404 3.55 2.25 11.41
N ARG A 405 2.31 1.94 11.00
CA ARG A 405 1.15 1.77 11.88
C ARG A 405 0.87 0.31 12.21
N GLU A 406 0.99 -0.61 11.24
CA GLU A 406 0.61 -2.02 11.41
C GLU A 406 1.67 -2.91 12.08
N HIS A 407 2.98 -2.62 11.92
CA HIS A 407 4.06 -3.45 12.48
C HIS A 407 5.14 -2.63 13.20
N SER A 408 4.74 -1.59 13.91
CA SER A 408 5.69 -0.69 14.60
C SER A 408 6.56 -1.38 15.65
N GLU A 409 6.07 -2.48 16.24
CA GLU A 409 6.76 -3.27 17.27
C GLU A 409 7.90 -4.15 16.70
N GLN A 410 7.84 -4.50 15.41
CA GLN A 410 8.88 -5.29 14.74
C GLN A 410 9.97 -4.42 14.09
N MET A 411 9.85 -3.08 14.19
CA MET A 411 10.75 -2.13 13.56
C MET A 411 11.66 -1.47 14.61
N VAL A 412 12.30 -2.31 15.43
CA VAL A 412 13.25 -1.88 16.46
C VAL A 412 14.67 -2.00 15.88
N PRO A 413 15.48 -0.93 15.93
CA PRO A 413 16.87 -1.02 15.51
C PRO A 413 17.64 -1.97 16.42
N LYS A 414 18.40 -2.88 15.81
CA LYS A 414 19.29 -3.82 16.49
C LYS A 414 20.73 -3.57 16.11
N VAL A 415 21.62 -3.92 17.03
CA VAL A 415 23.06 -3.97 16.77
C VAL A 415 23.35 -5.27 16.02
N MET A 416 24.15 -5.17 14.98
CA MET A 416 24.69 -6.31 14.23
C MET A 416 26.21 -6.19 14.25
N ALA A 417 26.89 -7.24 14.67
CA ALA A 417 28.34 -7.28 14.68
C ALA A 417 28.85 -8.64 14.18
N MET A 418 29.98 -8.64 13.49
CA MET A 418 30.65 -9.84 12.98
C MET A 418 32.14 -9.63 13.15
N SER A 419 32.87 -10.60 13.69
CA SER A 419 34.32 -10.45 13.77
C SER A 419 34.95 -10.44 12.37
N VAL A 420 36.10 -9.79 12.25
CA VAL A 420 36.88 -9.85 11.00
C VAL A 420 37.32 -11.28 10.72
N GLU A 421 37.64 -12.07 11.74
CA GLU A 421 37.99 -13.49 11.60
C GLU A 421 36.86 -14.31 10.96
N THR A 422 35.63 -14.14 11.44
CA THR A 422 34.44 -14.79 10.86
C THR A 422 34.21 -14.33 9.43
N LEU A 423 34.35 -13.04 9.13
CA LEU A 423 34.21 -12.52 7.76
C LEU A 423 35.22 -13.19 6.82
N LEU A 424 36.51 -13.16 7.17
CA LEU A 424 37.58 -13.70 6.35
C LEU A 424 37.45 -15.22 6.16
N THR A 425 37.08 -15.93 7.22
CA THR A 425 36.87 -17.39 7.18
C THR A 425 35.70 -17.78 6.27
N ARG A 426 34.62 -17.00 6.28
CA ARG A 426 33.42 -17.29 5.49
C ARG A 426 33.51 -16.81 4.05
N TYR A 427 34.15 -15.68 3.79
CA TYR A 427 34.03 -14.97 2.51
C TYR A 427 35.36 -14.60 1.82
N GLY A 428 36.53 -14.82 2.44
CA GLY A 428 37.81 -14.52 1.82
C GLY A 428 38.16 -15.46 0.66
N LYS A 429 38.88 -14.94 -0.35
CA LYS A 429 39.34 -15.64 -1.57
C LYS A 429 40.04 -17.00 -1.38
N SER A 430 40.52 -17.34 -0.18
CA SER A 430 41.33 -18.56 0.09
C SER A 430 40.52 -19.85 0.33
N ARG A 431 39.28 -19.99 -0.17
CA ARG A 431 38.56 -21.27 -0.17
C ARG A 431 38.38 -21.85 -1.58
N LYS A 432 38.85 -23.09 -1.75
CA LYS A 432 38.19 -24.07 -2.64
C LYS A 432 36.70 -24.14 -2.26
N PRO A 433 35.78 -24.27 -3.23
CA PRO A 433 34.36 -24.22 -2.95
C PRO A 433 33.97 -25.38 -2.05
N VAL A 434 33.56 -25.08 -0.82
CA VAL A 434 32.68 -25.99 -0.07
C VAL A 434 31.27 -25.62 -0.50
N MET A 435 30.87 -26.14 -1.65
CA MET A 435 29.47 -26.27 -2.02
C MET A 435 29.10 -27.75 -1.84
N GLU A 436 28.51 -28.06 -0.69
CA GLU A 436 27.30 -28.88 -0.72
C GLU A 436 26.27 -28.14 0.14
N PRO A 437 25.19 -27.60 -0.46
CA PRO A 437 24.01 -27.30 0.31
C PRO A 437 23.47 -28.64 0.81
N GLN A 438 23.44 -28.87 2.13
CA GLN A 438 22.70 -30.01 2.66
C GLN A 438 21.24 -29.87 2.24
N PRO A 439 20.68 -30.83 1.47
CA PRO A 439 19.32 -30.73 0.92
C PRO A 439 18.22 -30.68 1.97
N GLU A 440 18.52 -31.02 3.22
CA GLU A 440 17.50 -31.29 4.25
C GLU A 440 17.01 -30.04 5.01
N ARG A 441 17.65 -28.87 4.89
CA ARG A 441 17.19 -27.65 5.60
C ARG A 441 16.38 -26.66 4.76
N MET A 442 16.27 -26.88 3.45
CA MET A 442 15.36 -26.11 2.59
C MET A 442 13.88 -26.47 2.85
N ILE A 443 13.62 -27.67 3.39
CA ILE A 443 12.26 -28.16 3.70
C ILE A 443 11.67 -27.47 4.93
N ILE A 444 12.49 -26.99 5.88
CA ILE A 444 12.00 -26.36 7.12
C ILE A 444 11.52 -24.91 6.88
N LEU A 445 12.07 -24.22 5.88
CA LEU A 445 11.60 -22.88 5.51
C LEU A 445 10.28 -22.91 4.73
N ASP A 446 10.02 -23.96 3.95
CA ASP A 446 8.73 -24.17 3.28
C ASP A 446 7.63 -24.57 4.29
N GLN A 447 7.94 -25.51 5.20
CA GLN A 447 6.95 -25.96 6.21
C GLN A 447 6.68 -24.93 7.32
N GLY A 448 7.64 -24.05 7.61
CA GLY A 448 7.44 -22.91 8.52
C GLY A 448 6.59 -21.78 7.90
N MET A 449 6.60 -21.66 6.56
CA MET A 449 5.81 -20.67 5.83
C MET A 449 4.38 -21.14 5.55
N GLU A 450 4.13 -22.43 5.35
CA GLU A 450 2.78 -22.98 5.22
C GLU A 450 1.90 -22.75 6.46
N LYS A 451 2.51 -22.74 7.66
CA LYS A 451 1.77 -22.42 8.90
C LYS A 451 1.48 -20.93 9.08
N ALA A 452 2.17 -20.04 8.37
CA ALA A 452 1.89 -18.60 8.39
C ALA A 452 0.78 -18.18 7.41
N THR A 453 0.46 -19.02 6.42
CA THR A 453 -0.67 -18.84 5.50
C THR A 453 -2.04 -19.17 6.12
N HIS A 454 -2.09 -19.73 7.33
CA HIS A 454 -3.35 -20.01 8.05
C HIS A 454 -3.83 -18.90 9.01
N TYR A 455 -3.19 -17.73 8.97
CA TYR A 455 -3.65 -16.53 9.71
C TYR A 455 -3.69 -15.28 8.80
N LEU A 456 -4.14 -15.46 7.55
CA LEU A 456 -4.58 -14.36 6.68
C LEU A 456 -6.10 -14.27 6.69
#